data_AF-A0A7S1NIM8-F1
#
_entry.id   AF-A0A7S1NIM8-F1
#
_cell.length_a   1.000
_cell.length_b   1.000
_cell.length_c   1.000
_cell.angle_alpha   90.00
_cell.angle_beta   90.00
_cell.angle_gamma   90.00
#
_symmetry.space_group_name_H-M   'P 1'
#
loop_
_entity.id
_entity.type
_entity.pdbx_description
1 polymer ?
#
loop_
_entity_poly.entity_id
_entity_poly.type
_entity_poly.pdbx_seq_one_letter_code
_entity_poly.pdbx_strand_id
1 'polypeptide(L)'
;AQKVPGAVPPDLEPEPEDPSPRTRPSSARRAYEVLQTAKDLKLKHEVALTRQWTHHDTSCDNFINNPPQTIYYRDIPWPDYYQLNDLLQHILTNSKARESDDKHRALIRRLSLRWHPDKFQQSFGLQLAEADKDRIMEHVTRTFQMIASFK
;
A
#
# COMPACT_ATOMS: atom_id res chain seq x y z
N ALA A 1 -11.48 -35.27 -85.70
CA ALA A 1 -10.68 -35.77 -84.55
C ALA A 1 -10.57 -34.62 -83.55
N GLN A 2 -11.14 -34.71 -82.34
CA GLN A 2 -10.51 -35.19 -81.08
C GLN A 2 -9.15 -34.50 -80.82
N LYS A 3 -8.80 -33.90 -79.66
CA LYS A 3 -9.18 -34.14 -78.25
C LYS A 3 -8.72 -32.92 -77.39
N VAL A 4 -9.42 -32.60 -76.30
CA VAL A 4 -9.11 -31.60 -75.24
C VAL A 4 -8.19 -32.19 -74.13
N PRO A 5 -7.84 -31.50 -73.02
CA PRO A 5 -7.18 -30.20 -72.79
C PRO A 5 -6.00 -30.29 -71.76
N GLY A 6 -5.31 -29.19 -71.43
CA GLY A 6 -4.32 -29.12 -70.34
C GLY A 6 -4.27 -27.75 -69.66
N ALA A 7 -4.38 -27.77 -68.33
CA ALA A 7 -4.65 -26.69 -67.37
C ALA A 7 -3.41 -25.82 -67.01
N VAL A 8 -3.52 -24.47 -66.86
CA VAL A 8 -3.63 -23.66 -65.60
C VAL A 8 -2.26 -23.17 -65.02
N PRO A 9 -2.09 -21.96 -64.41
CA PRO A 9 -2.80 -20.66 -64.54
C PRO A 9 -1.86 -19.41 -64.29
N PRO A 10 -2.24 -18.26 -63.65
CA PRO A 10 -1.90 -16.91 -64.15
C PRO A 10 -0.91 -16.13 -63.25
N ASP A 11 -0.12 -15.24 -63.84
CA ASP A 11 0.77 -14.33 -63.09
C ASP A 11 0.16 -12.93 -62.99
N LEU A 12 0.47 -12.28 -61.87
CA LEU A 12 -0.07 -11.06 -61.25
C LEU A 12 -0.13 -9.85 -62.23
N GLU A 13 -1.01 -8.85 -62.10
CA GLU A 13 -1.31 -7.97 -60.96
C GLU A 13 -2.69 -7.29 -61.17
N PRO A 14 -3.32 -6.76 -60.12
CA PRO A 14 -3.28 -5.30 -60.00
C PRO A 14 -3.07 -4.80 -58.56
N GLU A 15 -2.34 -3.70 -58.45
CA GLU A 15 -2.20 -2.90 -57.22
C GLU A 15 -3.57 -2.53 -56.60
N PRO A 16 -3.67 -2.56 -55.27
CA PRO A 16 -4.61 -1.71 -54.57
C PRO A 16 -3.88 -0.68 -53.70
N GLU A 17 -4.24 0.55 -53.99
CA GLU A 17 -3.94 1.80 -53.31
C GLU A 17 -3.99 1.71 -51.78
N ASP A 18 -3.15 2.53 -51.15
CA ASP A 18 -3.10 2.85 -49.72
C ASP A 18 -4.46 3.40 -49.23
N PRO A 19 -5.06 2.79 -48.19
CA PRO A 19 -5.58 3.63 -47.13
C PRO A 19 -5.05 3.19 -45.77
N SER A 20 -4.13 3.99 -45.26
CA SER A 20 -3.74 4.20 -43.88
C SER A 20 -4.70 3.57 -42.86
N PRO A 21 -4.30 2.49 -42.15
CA PRO A 21 -5.10 2.01 -41.05
C PRO A 21 -4.86 2.99 -39.90
N ARG A 22 -5.80 3.92 -39.67
CA ARG A 22 -6.06 4.47 -38.34
C ARG A 22 -6.40 3.29 -37.42
N THR A 23 -5.38 2.62 -36.94
CA THR A 23 -5.46 1.52 -36.00
C THR A 23 -5.97 2.13 -34.70
N ARG A 24 -7.29 2.04 -34.46
CA ARG A 24 -7.80 2.16 -33.10
C ARG A 24 -7.05 1.11 -32.29
N PRO A 25 -6.28 1.47 -31.25
CA PRO A 25 -5.56 0.48 -30.48
C PRO A 25 -6.59 -0.52 -29.93
N SER A 26 -6.33 -1.80 -30.20
CA SER A 26 -7.15 -2.92 -29.74
C SER A 26 -7.55 -2.71 -28.28
N SER A 27 -8.81 -2.94 -27.94
CA SER A 27 -9.34 -2.80 -26.57
C SER A 27 -8.45 -3.51 -25.54
N ALA A 28 -7.81 -4.61 -25.94
CA ALA A 28 -6.83 -5.34 -25.15
C ALA A 28 -5.54 -4.54 -24.84
N ARG A 29 -5.01 -3.75 -25.78
CA ARG A 29 -3.82 -2.90 -25.55
C ARG A 29 -4.14 -1.75 -24.60
N ARG A 30 -5.28 -1.09 -24.78
CA ARG A 30 -5.74 -0.04 -23.84
C ARG A 30 -5.98 -0.60 -22.44
N ALA A 31 -6.61 -1.76 -22.33
CA ALA A 31 -6.79 -2.43 -21.04
C ALA A 31 -5.44 -2.77 -20.38
N TYR A 32 -4.47 -3.24 -21.16
CA TYR A 32 -3.12 -3.52 -20.67
C TYR A 32 -2.38 -2.26 -20.19
N GLU A 33 -2.44 -1.17 -20.95
CA GLU A 33 -1.84 0.13 -20.57
C GLU A 33 -2.47 0.71 -19.28
N VAL A 34 -3.79 0.62 -19.14
CA VAL A 34 -4.49 1.02 -17.90
C VAL A 34 -4.06 0.13 -16.73
N LEU A 35 -3.93 -1.18 -16.92
CA LEU A 35 -3.45 -2.08 -15.87
C LEU A 35 -1.99 -1.80 -15.48
N GLN A 36 -1.12 -1.47 -16.45
CA GLN A 36 0.28 -1.12 -16.18
C GLN A 36 0.39 0.19 -15.39
N THR A 37 -0.29 1.24 -15.84
CA THR A 37 -0.30 2.53 -15.12
C THR A 37 -0.87 2.41 -13.71
N ALA A 38 -1.90 1.60 -13.49
CA ALA A 38 -2.43 1.31 -12.16
C ALA A 38 -1.42 0.55 -11.28
N LYS A 39 -0.68 -0.41 -11.84
CA LYS A 39 0.40 -1.13 -11.13
C LYS A 39 1.54 -0.21 -10.75
N ASP A 40 2.01 0.64 -11.66
CA ASP A 40 3.06 1.62 -11.39
C ASP A 40 2.65 2.63 -10.31
N LEU A 41 1.40 3.11 -10.36
CA LEU A 41 0.86 4.01 -9.34
C LEU A 41 0.80 3.32 -7.97
N LYS A 42 0.34 2.06 -7.94
CA LYS A 42 0.32 1.25 -6.71
C LYS A 42 1.72 1.01 -6.16
N LEU A 43 2.69 0.66 -7.00
CA LEU A 43 4.07 0.45 -6.57
C LEU A 43 4.70 1.74 -6.01
N LYS A 44 4.48 2.89 -6.68
CA LYS A 44 4.95 4.19 -6.18
C LYS A 44 4.34 4.52 -4.81
N HIS A 45 3.04 4.24 -4.64
CA HIS A 45 2.34 4.40 -3.37
C HIS A 45 2.93 3.49 -2.28
N GLU A 46 3.14 2.22 -2.60
CA GLU A 46 3.73 1.23 -1.68
C GLU A 46 5.16 1.61 -1.24
N VAL A 47 5.98 2.13 -2.15
CA VAL A 47 7.33 2.61 -1.83
C VAL A 47 7.27 3.85 -0.93
N ALA A 48 6.33 4.77 -1.19
CA ALA A 48 6.14 5.95 -0.35
C ALA A 48 5.72 5.57 1.09
N LEU A 49 4.76 4.66 1.23
CA LEU A 49 4.31 4.15 2.53
C LEU A 49 5.43 3.44 3.29
N THR A 50 6.26 2.65 2.60
CA THR A 50 7.40 1.98 3.24
C THR A 50 8.41 2.99 3.79
N ARG A 51 8.72 4.05 3.04
CA ARG A 51 9.62 5.13 3.50
C ARG A 51 9.03 5.90 4.67
N GLN A 52 7.73 6.22 4.61
CA GLN A 52 7.01 6.87 5.71
C GLN A 52 7.01 6.00 6.97
N TRP A 53 6.86 4.68 6.84
CA TRP A 53 6.92 3.76 7.97
C TRP A 53 8.26 3.80 8.68
N THR A 54 9.38 3.79 7.96
CA THR A 54 10.71 3.85 8.58
C THR A 54 10.89 5.14 9.37
N HIS A 55 10.41 6.26 8.84
CA HIS A 55 10.44 7.54 9.54
C HIS A 55 9.54 7.52 10.78
N HIS A 56 8.33 6.97 10.66
CA HIS A 56 7.38 6.81 11.76
C HIS A 56 7.91 5.90 12.87
N ASP A 57 8.50 4.75 12.53
CA ASP A 57 9.08 3.81 13.50
C ASP A 57 10.23 4.49 14.26
N THR A 58 11.07 5.26 13.56
CA THR A 58 12.13 6.06 14.19
C THR A 58 11.57 7.13 15.12
N SER A 59 10.52 7.85 14.70
CA SER A 59 9.85 8.85 15.55
C SER A 59 9.18 8.23 16.77
N CYS A 60 8.56 7.04 16.62
CA CYS A 60 8.03 6.26 17.74
C CYS A 60 9.13 5.86 18.73
N ASP A 61 10.25 5.34 18.24
CA ASP A 61 11.37 4.96 19.11
C ASP A 61 11.98 6.18 19.80
N ASN A 62 12.09 7.32 19.13
CA ASN A 62 12.52 8.56 19.77
C ASN A 62 11.53 9.03 20.84
N PHE A 63 10.22 8.96 20.59
CA PHE A 63 9.19 9.31 21.57
C PHE A 63 9.23 8.40 22.81
N ILE A 64 9.46 7.09 22.61
CA ILE A 64 9.54 6.12 23.73
C ILE A 64 10.83 6.32 24.54
N ASN A 65 11.96 6.56 23.89
CA ASN A 65 13.24 6.71 24.56
C ASN A 65 13.46 8.11 25.15
N ASN A 66 12.85 9.14 24.58
CA ASN A 66 12.94 10.53 25.04
C ASN A 66 11.55 11.19 25.03
N PRO A 67 10.64 10.80 25.94
CA PRO A 67 9.35 11.46 26.02
C PRO A 67 9.52 12.90 26.51
N PRO A 68 8.79 13.86 25.91
CA PRO A 68 8.72 15.22 26.43
C PRO A 68 8.11 15.22 27.84
N GLN A 69 8.43 16.24 28.64
CA GLN A 69 7.88 16.37 30.00
C GLN A 69 6.35 16.47 30.01
N THR A 70 5.76 16.99 28.94
CA THR A 70 4.31 17.04 28.72
C THR A 70 4.01 16.58 27.31
N ILE A 71 3.21 15.53 27.19
CA ILE A 71 2.81 14.89 25.95
C ILE A 71 1.44 15.42 25.55
N TYR A 72 1.38 16.13 24.43
CA TYR A 72 0.13 16.54 23.81
C TYR A 72 -0.26 15.56 22.71
N TYR A 73 -1.51 15.66 22.24
CA TYR A 73 -2.02 14.78 21.19
C TYR A 73 -1.15 14.81 19.92
N ARG A 74 -0.56 15.96 19.59
CA ARG A 74 0.28 16.16 18.40
C ARG A 74 1.70 15.58 18.51
N ASP A 75 2.18 15.34 19.74
CA ASP A 75 3.55 14.87 19.97
C ASP A 75 3.66 13.35 19.84
N ILE A 76 2.51 12.67 19.92
CA ILE A 76 2.44 11.23 19.72
C ILE A 76 2.55 10.97 18.21
N PRO A 77 3.58 10.22 17.78
CA PRO A 77 3.69 9.78 16.39
C PRO A 77 2.64 8.72 16.14
N TRP A 78 1.42 9.17 15.86
CA TRP A 78 0.33 8.29 15.56
C TRP A 78 0.53 7.64 14.19
N PRO A 79 0.20 6.35 14.05
CA PRO A 79 0.27 5.65 12.77
C PRO A 79 -0.75 6.16 11.74
N ASP A 80 -1.61 7.10 12.13
CA ASP A 80 -2.74 7.64 11.37
C ASP A 80 -2.45 8.97 10.65
N TYR A 81 -1.28 9.56 10.90
CA TYR A 81 -0.89 10.91 10.46
C TYR A 81 -0.91 11.11 8.93
N TYR A 82 -0.86 10.00 8.16
CA TYR A 82 -0.97 9.98 6.71
C TYR A 82 -2.08 8.98 6.33
N GLN A 83 -3.32 9.47 6.32
CA GLN A 83 -4.52 8.69 5.97
C GLN A 83 -4.65 7.40 6.79
N LEU A 84 -4.98 7.54 8.09
CA LEU A 84 -5.60 6.65 9.08
C LEU A 84 -5.51 5.11 8.99
N ASN A 85 -5.44 4.50 7.80
CA ASN A 85 -5.33 3.07 7.60
C ASN A 85 -4.23 2.67 6.62
N ASP A 86 -3.82 3.53 5.68
CA ASP A 86 -2.98 3.08 4.56
C ASP A 86 -1.59 2.64 5.01
N LEU A 87 -0.99 3.32 5.99
CA LEU A 87 0.34 2.98 6.50
C LEU A 87 0.35 1.66 7.29
N LEU A 88 -0.53 1.51 8.29
CA LEU A 88 -0.64 0.28 9.08
C LEU A 88 -1.09 -0.89 8.22
N GLN A 89 -2.12 -0.70 7.40
CA GLN A 89 -2.63 -1.72 6.48
C GLN A 89 -1.54 -2.15 5.50
N HIS A 90 -0.76 -1.22 4.95
CA HIS A 90 0.35 -1.53 4.04
C HIS A 90 1.43 -2.37 4.71
N ILE A 91 1.83 -2.05 5.93
CA ILE A 91 2.89 -2.80 6.65
C ILE A 91 2.40 -4.18 7.09
N LEU A 92 1.17 -4.26 7.58
CA LEU A 92 0.55 -5.53 7.97
C LEU A 92 0.27 -6.41 6.74
N THR A 93 -0.14 -5.82 5.61
CA THR A 93 -0.38 -6.56 4.36
C THR A 93 0.93 -6.97 3.68
N ASN A 94 1.96 -6.11 3.65
CA ASN A 94 3.26 -6.47 3.07
C ASN A 94 4.01 -7.51 3.88
N SER A 95 3.91 -7.47 5.21
CA SER A 95 4.49 -8.52 6.05
C SER A 95 3.82 -9.89 5.80
N LYS A 96 2.52 -9.91 5.50
CA LYS A 96 1.80 -11.12 5.07
C LYS A 96 2.24 -11.59 3.67
N ALA A 97 2.50 -10.66 2.75
CA ALA A 97 2.87 -10.97 1.37
C ALA A 97 4.34 -11.38 1.19
N ARG A 98 5.25 -10.87 2.03
CA ARG A 98 6.70 -10.95 1.77
C ARG A 98 7.42 -12.16 2.33
N GLU A 99 7.06 -12.74 3.49
CA GLU A 99 7.75 -13.93 4.04
C GLU A 99 7.28 -14.27 5.47
N SER A 100 6.94 -15.54 5.72
CA SER A 100 6.65 -16.19 7.00
C SER A 100 5.65 -15.48 7.93
N ASP A 101 4.57 -16.20 8.19
CA ASP A 101 3.55 -15.99 9.22
C ASP A 101 4.13 -15.51 10.57
N ASP A 102 5.34 -15.94 10.94
CA ASP A 102 6.06 -15.51 12.13
C ASP A 102 6.49 -14.04 12.15
N LYS A 103 6.97 -13.49 11.02
CA LYS A 103 7.37 -12.07 10.94
C LYS A 103 6.14 -11.17 11.07
N HIS A 104 5.03 -11.55 10.44
CA HIS A 104 3.76 -10.85 10.54
C HIS A 104 3.22 -10.86 11.99
N ARG A 105 3.15 -12.04 12.62
CA ARG A 105 2.75 -12.17 14.02
C ARG A 105 3.66 -11.39 14.96
N ALA A 106 4.98 -11.38 14.72
CA ALA A 106 5.94 -10.62 15.53
C ALA A 106 5.71 -9.11 15.41
N LEU A 107 5.43 -8.59 14.21
CA LEU A 107 5.11 -7.19 13.99
C LEU A 107 3.80 -6.78 14.70
N ILE A 108 2.75 -7.59 14.56
CA ILE A 108 1.48 -7.34 15.27
C ILE A 108 1.71 -7.33 16.78
N ARG A 109 2.41 -8.32 17.33
CA ARG A 109 2.75 -8.35 18.77
C ARG A 109 3.52 -7.11 19.20
N ARG A 110 4.52 -6.67 18.43
CA ARG A 110 5.31 -5.47 18.71
C ARG A 110 4.41 -4.22 18.76
N LEU A 111 3.53 -4.06 17.77
CA LEU A 111 2.62 -2.92 17.71
C LEU A 111 1.54 -2.97 18.79
N SER A 112 0.95 -4.14 19.05
CA SER A 112 -0.01 -4.35 20.13
C SER A 112 0.58 -4.03 21.49
N LEU A 113 1.84 -4.39 21.76
CA LEU A 113 2.51 -4.06 23.02
C LEU A 113 2.82 -2.56 23.12
N ARG A 114 3.30 -1.95 22.02
CA ARG A 114 3.65 -0.52 21.96
C ARG A 114 2.43 0.38 22.15
N TRP A 115 1.30 0.03 21.53
CA TRP A 115 0.05 0.78 21.58
C TRP A 115 -0.97 0.17 22.55
N HIS A 116 -0.56 -0.71 23.48
CA HIS A 116 -1.49 -1.25 24.46
C HIS A 116 -1.96 -0.12 25.40
N PRO A 117 -3.26 0.11 25.60
CA PRO A 117 -3.76 1.23 26.40
C PRO A 117 -3.20 1.22 27.82
N ASP A 118 -3.16 0.05 28.46
CA ASP A 118 -2.59 -0.10 29.82
C ASP A 118 -1.07 0.15 29.86
N LYS A 119 -0.30 -0.29 28.86
CA LYS A 119 1.16 -0.05 28.83
C LYS A 119 1.48 1.40 28.53
N PHE A 120 0.73 2.00 27.61
CA PHE A 120 0.86 3.41 27.28
C PHE A 120 0.52 4.28 28.49
N GLN A 121 -0.56 3.98 29.20
CA GLN A 121 -0.93 4.69 30.42
C GLN A 121 0.08 4.50 31.55
N GLN A 122 0.65 3.30 31.71
CA GLN A 122 1.70 3.06 32.70
C GLN A 122 2.98 3.86 32.41
N SER A 123 3.39 3.94 31.14
CA SER A 123 4.63 4.61 30.74
C SER A 123 4.49 6.12 30.61
N PHE A 124 3.40 6.60 29.99
CA PHE A 124 3.23 8.00 29.62
C PHE A 124 2.09 8.69 30.38
N GLY A 125 1.27 7.96 31.14
CA GLY A 125 0.05 8.50 31.77
C GLY A 125 0.28 9.64 32.76
N LEU A 126 1.48 9.75 33.34
CA LEU A 126 1.89 10.85 34.21
C LEU A 126 2.35 12.10 33.43
N GLN A 127 2.76 11.93 32.18
CA GLN A 127 3.26 13.00 31.29
C GLN A 127 2.18 13.50 30.33
N LEU A 128 1.03 12.83 30.24
CA LEU A 128 -0.08 13.26 29.39
C LEU A 128 -0.67 14.59 29.88
N ALA A 129 -0.79 15.55 28.96
CA ALA A 129 -1.53 16.78 29.23
C ALA A 129 -2.99 16.43 29.59
N GLU A 130 -3.49 16.93 30.72
CA GLU A 130 -4.82 16.61 31.23
C GLU A 130 -5.94 16.95 30.23
N ALA A 131 -5.74 18.01 29.43
CA ALA A 131 -6.67 18.43 28.37
C ALA A 131 -6.77 17.44 27.19
N ASP A 132 -5.70 16.70 26.90
CA ASP A 132 -5.64 15.74 25.78
C ASP A 132 -5.69 14.28 26.26
N LYS A 133 -5.60 14.02 27.57
CA LYS A 133 -5.43 12.68 28.14
C LYS A 133 -6.52 11.71 27.67
N ASP A 134 -7.80 12.07 27.80
CA ASP A 134 -8.90 11.21 27.37
C ASP A 134 -8.87 10.95 25.86
N ARG A 135 -8.63 12.00 25.06
CA ARG A 135 -8.53 11.91 23.60
C ARG A 135 -7.39 11.01 23.16
N ILE A 136 -6.23 11.12 23.82
CA ILE A 136 -5.07 10.27 23.56
C ILE A 136 -5.41 8.83 23.91
N MET A 137 -5.96 8.57 25.09
CA MET A 137 -6.30 7.21 25.53
C MET A 137 -7.35 6.54 24.63
N GLU A 138 -8.36 7.29 24.17
CA GLU A 138 -9.33 6.83 23.19
C GLU A 138 -8.64 6.44 21.87
N HIS A 139 -7.74 7.27 21.38
CA HIS A 139 -7.04 7.01 20.12
C HIS A 139 -6.02 5.86 20.22
N VAL A 140 -5.32 5.72 21.35
CA VAL A 140 -4.49 4.53 21.63
C VAL A 140 -5.36 3.27 21.61
N THR A 141 -6.52 3.31 22.25
CA THR A 141 -7.46 2.16 22.29
C THR A 141 -7.95 1.81 20.88
N ARG A 142 -8.32 2.80 20.07
CA ARG A 142 -8.74 2.59 18.67
C ARG A 142 -7.62 1.99 17.83
N THR A 143 -6.40 2.50 17.99
CA THR A 143 -5.20 2.00 17.30
C THR A 143 -4.92 0.55 17.69
N PHE A 144 -5.02 0.24 18.98
CA PHE A 144 -4.85 -1.12 19.49
C PHE A 144 -5.89 -2.10 18.93
N GLN A 145 -7.18 -1.73 18.95
CA GLN A 145 -8.26 -2.54 18.39
C GLN A 145 -8.06 -2.79 16.89
N MET A 146 -7.61 -1.76 16.16
CA MET A 146 -7.28 -1.88 14.75
C MET A 146 -6.13 -2.87 14.54
N ILE A 147 -5.01 -2.75 15.26
CA ILE A 147 -3.89 -3.70 15.17
C ILE A 147 -4.34 -5.11 15.52
N ALA A 148 -5.16 -5.27 16.56
CA ALA A 148 -5.69 -6.56 16.98
C ALA A 148 -6.59 -7.20 15.92
N SER A 149 -7.28 -6.42 15.09
CA SER A 149 -8.09 -6.94 13.98
C SER A 149 -7.27 -7.59 12.85
N PHE A 150 -5.97 -7.28 12.76
CA PHE A 150 -5.06 -7.90 11.79
C PHE A 150 -4.40 -9.19 12.29
N LYS A 151 -4.59 -9.55 13.57
CA LYS A 151 -4.06 -10.76 14.19
C LYS A 151 -4.78 -12.01 13.72
#